data_AF-A0A1I4LIA9-F1
#
_entry.id   AF-A0A1I4LIA9-F1
#
_cell.length_a   1.000
_cell.length_b   1.000
_cell.length_c   1.000
_cell.angle_alpha   90.00
_cell.angle_beta   90.00
_cell.angle_gamma   90.00
#
_symmetry.space_group_name_H-M   'P 1'
#
loop_
_entity.id
_entity.type
_entity.pdbx_description
1 polymer ?
#
loop_
_entity_poly.entity_id
_entity_poly.type
_entity_poly.pdbx_seq_one_letter_code
_entity_poly.pdbx_strand_id
1 'polypeptide(L)'
;MPEKIFTYEAEGLTYSVVIYEENGEFFADITVEEGGMDVNAIYFGDDDFSGSSESLSGPLNMNGARLDGEKVQWDSAAELSDPGLGPEGTDKETYVGEGDTLTVQLDITSLDEIDVFGIRATSTTTPEGSIKAVSDEPEEPEEPEEPLIEKVFFETTVEGGPINGVFVVDEEREGYGHALGEDVEPTFENYLAYFEENIADEDYNIGTLTNITFYEFGEQGWPVELFNIEAPEGGFQSADEVLEAYYAALEDGALEGYGGDSGLELMAALSIDDSGEEDDPVVEDDAEDFDVELI
;
A
#
# COMPACT_ATOMS: atom_id res chain seq x y z
N MET A 1 5.77 -5.57 14.52
CA MET A 1 4.88 -4.99 15.54
C MET A 1 4.29 -3.76 14.89
N PRO A 2 3.01 -3.42 15.12
CA PRO A 2 2.46 -2.20 14.54
C PRO A 2 3.32 -1.02 14.99
N GLU A 3 3.64 -0.15 14.06
CA GLU A 3 4.42 1.06 14.26
C GLU A 3 3.77 2.18 13.43
N LYS A 4 3.68 3.39 13.99
CA LYS A 4 3.16 4.56 13.28
C LYS A 4 4.30 5.51 12.94
N ILE A 5 4.32 6.06 11.73
CA ILE A 5 5.40 6.95 11.28
C ILE A 5 4.82 8.29 10.82
N PHE A 6 5.31 9.36 11.45
CA PHE A 6 4.95 10.73 11.12
C PHE A 6 6.17 11.45 10.55
N THR A 7 5.99 12.23 9.48
CA THR A 7 7.09 12.92 8.81
C THR A 7 6.86 14.42 8.79
N TYR A 8 7.94 15.19 8.95
CA TYR A 8 7.86 16.63 9.10
C TYR A 8 8.94 17.32 8.29
N GLU A 9 8.51 18.27 7.45
CA GLU A 9 9.40 19.07 6.62
C GLU A 9 9.15 20.56 6.84
N ALA A 10 10.22 21.28 7.17
CA ALA A 10 10.24 22.74 7.23
C ALA A 10 11.56 23.26 6.64
N GLU A 11 11.59 24.53 6.23
CA GLU A 11 12.82 25.13 5.70
C GLU A 11 13.97 25.03 6.72
N GLY A 12 14.98 24.20 6.40
CA GLY A 12 16.16 23.97 7.22
C GLY A 12 15.95 23.02 8.40
N LEU A 13 14.87 22.24 8.44
CA LEU A 13 14.63 21.21 9.45
C LEU A 13 13.74 20.09 8.87
N THR A 14 14.25 18.86 8.83
CA THR A 14 13.50 17.65 8.44
C THR A 14 13.69 16.60 9.53
N TYR A 15 12.60 15.96 9.93
CA TYR A 15 12.62 14.93 10.96
C TYR A 15 11.41 14.00 10.86
N SER A 16 11.53 12.83 11.47
CA SER A 16 10.47 11.82 11.57
C SER A 16 10.21 11.44 13.02
N VAL A 17 9.00 10.93 13.29
CA VAL A 17 8.60 10.37 14.57
C VAL A 17 8.10 8.95 14.33
N VAL A 18 8.73 7.96 14.95
CA VAL A 18 8.31 6.57 14.91
C VAL A 18 7.73 6.19 16.26
N ILE A 19 6.47 5.75 16.29
CA ILE A 19 5.79 5.31 17.50
C ILE A 19 5.67 3.80 17.49
N TYR A 20 6.09 3.15 18.58
CA TYR A 20 6.13 1.70 18.68
C TYR A 20 5.84 1.20 20.09
N GLU A 21 5.40 -0.06 20.18
CA GLU A 21 5.27 -0.78 21.45
C GLU A 21 6.52 -1.63 21.72
N GLU A 22 7.11 -1.50 22.91
CA GLU A 22 8.16 -2.39 23.40
C GLU A 22 7.86 -2.85 24.83
N ASN A 23 7.77 -4.16 25.04
CA ASN A 23 7.50 -4.77 26.35
C ASN A 23 6.19 -4.29 27.03
N GLY A 24 5.17 -3.88 26.26
CA GLY A 24 3.91 -3.36 26.78
C GLY A 24 3.95 -1.87 27.19
N GLU A 25 5.02 -1.16 26.83
CA GLU A 25 5.15 0.30 26.96
C GLU A 25 5.26 0.92 25.57
N PHE A 26 4.73 2.13 25.40
CA PHE A 26 4.74 2.85 24.13
C PHE A 26 5.82 3.94 24.13
N PHE A 27 6.52 4.07 23.00
CA PHE A 27 7.61 5.02 22.83
C PHE A 27 7.47 5.75 21.50
N ALA A 28 7.96 6.99 21.47
CA ALA A 28 8.15 7.78 20.26
C ALA A 28 9.63 8.12 20.09
N ASP A 29 10.20 7.71 18.97
CA ASP A 29 11.56 8.07 18.54
C ASP A 29 11.49 9.22 17.56
N ILE A 30 12.00 10.39 17.99
CA ILE A 30 12.06 11.61 17.19
C ILE A 30 13.45 11.71 16.58
N THR A 31 13.58 11.47 15.28
CA THR A 31 14.88 11.44 14.58
C THR A 31 15.01 12.62 13.64
N VAL A 32 16.06 13.41 13.79
CA VAL A 32 16.33 14.57 12.92
C VAL A 32 17.19 14.14 11.74
N GLU A 33 16.70 14.39 10.53
CA GLU A 33 17.37 14.05 9.27
C GLU A 33 18.16 15.23 8.71
N GLU A 34 17.67 16.45 8.92
CA GLU A 34 18.34 17.69 8.55
C GLU A 34 18.10 18.75 9.62
N GLY A 35 19.15 19.48 10.01
CA GLY A 35 19.03 20.64 10.91
C GLY A 35 19.17 20.29 12.40
N GLY A 36 18.35 20.92 13.24
CA GLY A 36 18.34 20.65 14.68
C GLY A 36 17.24 21.42 15.41
N MET A 37 16.83 20.89 16.57
CA MET A 37 15.75 21.45 17.37
C MET A 37 15.84 21.05 18.85
N ASP A 38 15.32 21.91 19.71
CA ASP A 38 15.06 21.60 21.13
C ASP A 38 13.57 21.23 21.29
N VAL A 39 13.30 19.94 21.43
CA VAL A 39 11.94 19.37 21.54
C VAL A 39 11.40 19.64 22.93
N ASN A 40 10.46 20.58 23.05
CA ASN A 40 9.99 21.05 24.34
C ASN A 40 8.70 20.38 24.80
N ALA A 41 7.83 20.02 23.86
CA ALA A 41 6.61 19.29 24.14
C ALA A 41 6.15 18.47 22.94
N ILE A 42 5.45 17.38 23.25
CA ILE A 42 4.74 16.54 22.29
C ILE A 42 3.24 16.58 22.59
N TYR A 43 2.45 16.42 21.54
CA TYR A 43 1.01 16.37 21.55
C TYR A 43 0.55 15.22 20.67
N PHE A 44 -0.53 14.56 21.05
CA PHE A 44 -1.11 13.52 20.23
C PHE A 44 -2.62 13.44 20.46
N GLY A 45 -3.33 12.94 19.47
CA GLY A 45 -4.76 12.68 19.53
C GLY A 45 -5.22 11.77 18.40
N ASP A 46 -6.46 11.33 18.53
CA ASP A 46 -7.18 10.57 17.53
C ASP A 46 -7.88 11.50 16.51
N ASP A 47 -8.56 10.90 15.54
CA ASP A 47 -9.40 11.61 14.58
C ASP A 47 -10.77 12.07 15.13
N ASP A 48 -11.08 11.81 16.41
CA ASP A 48 -12.33 12.21 17.07
C ASP A 48 -12.25 13.62 17.68
N PHE A 49 -12.89 14.57 17.01
CA PHE A 49 -13.02 15.96 17.47
C PHE A 49 -14.04 16.14 18.62
N SER A 50 -14.28 15.12 19.45
CA SER A 50 -15.22 15.17 20.56
C SER A 50 -14.52 15.51 21.88
N GLY A 51 -15.11 16.40 22.69
CA GLY A 51 -14.56 16.74 24.01
C GLY A 51 -13.75 18.04 24.07
N SER A 52 -12.77 18.09 24.96
CA SER A 52 -11.95 19.28 25.21
C SER A 52 -10.51 19.03 24.81
N SER A 53 -9.99 19.83 23.88
CA SER A 53 -8.58 19.77 23.49
C SER A 53 -7.66 20.05 24.69
N GLU A 54 -6.72 19.15 24.90
CA GLU A 54 -5.61 19.30 25.84
C GLU A 54 -4.69 20.44 25.39
N SER A 55 -4.13 21.17 26.35
CA SER A 55 -3.25 22.30 26.04
C SER A 55 -2.32 22.61 27.20
N LEU A 56 -1.02 22.39 26.99
CA LEU A 56 0.01 22.99 27.83
C LEU A 56 -0.05 24.52 27.83
N SER A 57 0.45 25.11 28.90
CA SER A 57 0.38 26.55 29.14
C SER A 57 1.55 27.31 28.51
N GLY A 58 1.40 28.64 28.40
CA GLY A 58 2.51 29.51 28.04
C GLY A 58 3.12 29.20 26.65
N PRO A 59 4.44 29.25 26.47
CA PRO A 59 5.10 29.09 25.17
C PRO A 59 5.00 27.67 24.55
N LEU A 60 4.58 26.68 25.34
CA LEU A 60 4.46 25.30 24.91
C LEU A 60 3.14 24.99 24.18
N ASN A 61 2.15 25.89 24.28
CA ASN A 61 0.85 25.66 23.67
C ASN A 61 0.92 25.45 22.15
N MET A 62 0.10 24.53 21.66
CA MET A 62 -0.13 24.29 20.22
C MET A 62 -1.35 25.07 19.68
N ASN A 63 -1.79 26.15 20.35
CA ASN A 63 -2.90 26.94 19.82
C ASN A 63 -2.57 27.48 18.43
N GLY A 64 -3.52 27.31 17.51
CA GLY A 64 -3.40 27.73 16.12
C GLY A 64 -2.72 26.72 15.20
N ALA A 65 -2.27 25.58 15.73
CA ALA A 65 -1.85 24.44 14.92
C ALA A 65 -3.01 23.98 14.03
N ARG A 66 -2.69 23.66 12.79
CA ARG A 66 -3.65 23.24 11.78
C ARG A 66 -3.09 22.10 10.97
N LEU A 67 -3.97 21.17 10.65
CA LEU A 67 -3.76 20.10 9.68
C LEU A 67 -4.83 20.31 8.59
N ASP A 68 -4.43 20.35 7.32
CA ASP A 68 -5.30 20.62 6.18
C ASP A 68 -6.24 21.84 6.30
N GLY A 69 -5.76 22.87 7.00
CA GLY A 69 -6.50 24.10 7.22
C GLY A 69 -7.56 24.02 8.32
N GLU A 70 -7.77 22.84 8.92
CA GLU A 70 -8.64 22.62 10.07
C GLU A 70 -7.87 22.77 11.38
N LYS A 71 -8.58 22.98 12.49
CA LYS A 71 -7.93 23.05 13.80
C LYS A 71 -7.77 21.65 14.34
N VAL A 72 -6.57 21.33 14.80
CA VAL A 72 -6.30 20.07 15.48
C VAL A 72 -6.88 20.13 16.89
N GLN A 73 -7.56 19.05 17.27
CA GLN A 73 -7.90 18.75 18.65
C GLN A 73 -6.85 17.79 19.20
N TRP A 74 -6.39 18.03 20.42
CA TRP A 74 -5.40 17.18 21.09
C TRP A 74 -6.04 16.45 22.25
N ASP A 75 -5.75 15.18 22.41
CA ASP A 75 -6.26 14.40 23.55
C ASP A 75 -5.26 14.36 24.69
N SER A 76 -3.97 14.40 24.36
CA SER A 76 -2.90 14.44 25.34
C SER A 76 -1.76 15.35 24.94
N ALA A 77 -0.98 15.76 25.94
CA ALA A 77 0.21 16.56 25.77
C ALA A 77 1.21 16.28 26.88
N ALA A 78 2.48 16.15 26.53
CA ALA A 78 3.57 15.99 27.48
C ALA A 78 4.59 17.13 27.33
N GLU A 79 4.90 17.78 28.45
CA GLU A 79 6.01 18.72 28.55
C GLU A 79 7.30 17.94 28.78
N LEU A 80 8.29 18.16 27.91
CA LEU A 80 9.61 17.52 27.97
C LEU A 80 10.67 18.45 28.56
N SER A 81 10.61 19.75 28.20
CA SER A 81 11.56 20.74 28.71
C SER A 81 11.06 22.18 28.59
N ASP A 82 11.64 23.07 29.40
CA ASP A 82 11.46 24.51 29.24
C ASP A 82 11.96 24.98 27.85
N PRO A 83 11.30 25.94 27.19
CA PRO A 83 11.75 26.44 25.90
C PRO A 83 13.13 27.09 25.93
N GLY A 84 13.91 26.79 24.90
CA GLY A 84 15.25 27.32 24.71
C GLY A 84 16.34 26.43 25.30
N LEU A 85 17.55 26.60 24.80
CA LEU A 85 18.70 25.78 25.18
C LEU A 85 19.23 26.03 26.60
N GLY A 86 18.83 27.14 27.23
CA GLY A 86 19.32 27.51 28.55
C GLY A 86 20.86 27.59 28.61
N PRO A 87 21.46 27.34 29.79
CA PRO A 87 22.93 27.34 29.95
C PRO A 87 23.61 26.08 29.40
N GLU A 88 22.85 25.00 29.18
CA GLU A 88 23.35 23.71 28.67
C GLU A 88 23.58 23.75 27.16
N GLY A 89 22.95 24.69 26.45
CA GLY A 89 23.19 24.83 25.02
C GLY A 89 22.66 23.60 24.27
N THR A 90 23.43 23.16 23.28
CA THR A 90 23.12 21.96 22.49
C THR A 90 23.37 20.66 23.26
N ASP A 91 23.95 20.72 24.48
CA ASP A 91 24.14 19.52 25.32
C ASP A 91 22.87 19.18 26.14
N LYS A 92 21.81 19.98 25.99
CA LYS A 92 20.51 19.76 26.64
C LYS A 92 19.89 18.45 26.15
N GLU A 93 19.33 17.64 27.05
CA GLU A 93 18.79 16.30 26.74
C GLU A 93 17.69 16.29 25.66
N THR A 94 16.95 17.40 25.52
CA THR A 94 15.87 17.55 24.55
C THR A 94 16.30 18.20 23.24
N TYR A 95 17.58 18.59 23.12
CA TYR A 95 18.14 19.06 21.87
C TYR A 95 18.63 17.89 21.02
N VAL A 96 18.12 17.83 19.79
CA VAL A 96 18.51 16.86 18.77
C VAL A 96 19.00 17.59 17.53
N GLY A 97 20.19 17.22 17.04
CA GLY A 97 20.73 17.67 15.76
C GLY A 97 20.62 16.59 14.69
N GLU A 98 21.10 16.90 13.50
CA GLU A 98 21.17 15.97 12.37
C GLU A 98 21.80 14.62 12.77
N GLY A 99 21.02 13.55 12.58
CA GLY A 99 21.37 12.16 12.91
C GLY A 99 21.11 11.76 14.36
N ASP A 100 20.66 12.67 15.23
CA ASP A 100 20.29 12.37 16.60
C ASP A 100 18.83 11.90 16.71
N THR A 101 18.58 11.05 17.70
CA THR A 101 17.24 10.56 18.05
C THR A 101 16.95 10.85 19.52
N LEU A 102 15.76 11.39 19.79
CA LEU A 102 15.19 11.53 21.13
C LEU A 102 14.06 10.51 21.31
N THR A 103 14.22 9.60 22.26
CA THR A 103 13.19 8.64 22.67
C THR A 103 12.35 9.20 23.81
N VAL A 104 11.03 9.17 23.66
CA VAL A 104 10.07 9.64 24.66
C VAL A 104 9.07 8.53 24.97
N GLN A 105 8.82 8.26 26.24
CA GLN A 105 7.76 7.34 26.64
C GLN A 105 6.38 8.03 26.53
N LEU A 106 5.42 7.33 25.93
CA LEU A 106 4.04 7.80 25.77
C LEU A 106 3.12 7.16 26.83
N ASP A 107 2.19 7.96 27.36
CA ASP A 107 1.15 7.51 28.28
C ASP A 107 -0.13 7.21 27.48
N ILE A 108 -0.11 6.10 26.73
CA ILE A 108 -1.22 5.57 25.92
C ILE A 108 -1.42 4.08 26.19
N THR A 109 -2.56 3.53 25.79
CA THR A 109 -2.82 2.08 25.92
C THR A 109 -2.91 1.32 24.59
N SER A 110 -3.08 2.02 23.47
CA SER A 110 -2.98 1.49 22.10
C SER A 110 -2.35 2.52 21.16
N LEU A 111 -1.73 2.06 20.07
CA LEU A 111 -1.32 2.94 18.96
C LEU A 111 -2.52 3.55 18.23
N ASP A 112 -3.69 2.92 18.29
CA ASP A 112 -4.95 3.42 17.72
C ASP A 112 -5.44 4.71 18.39
N GLU A 113 -4.83 5.14 19.51
CA GLU A 113 -5.14 6.41 20.18
C GLU A 113 -4.38 7.61 19.55
N ILE A 114 -3.57 7.37 18.51
CA ILE A 114 -2.72 8.39 17.88
C ILE A 114 -2.88 8.33 16.37
N ASP A 115 -3.68 9.23 15.82
CA ASP A 115 -3.78 9.45 14.37
C ASP A 115 -3.11 10.76 13.96
N VAL A 116 -2.96 11.68 14.92
CA VAL A 116 -2.29 12.96 14.73
C VAL A 116 -1.22 13.16 15.80
N PHE A 117 -0.02 13.52 15.36
CA PHE A 117 1.10 13.83 16.25
C PHE A 117 1.57 15.28 16.06
N GLY A 118 1.89 15.93 17.17
CA GLY A 118 2.29 17.33 17.23
C GLY A 118 3.59 17.53 17.99
N ILE A 119 4.49 18.33 17.42
CA ILE A 119 5.75 18.72 18.08
C ILE A 119 5.82 20.23 18.24
N ARG A 120 6.10 20.62 19.49
CA ARG A 120 6.49 21.98 19.85
C ARG A 120 7.98 22.01 20.14
N ALA A 121 8.74 22.66 19.26
CA ALA A 121 10.19 22.80 19.44
C ALA A 121 10.66 24.26 19.31
N THR A 122 11.72 24.60 20.02
CA THR A 122 12.39 25.91 19.95
C THR A 122 13.85 25.73 19.59
N SER A 123 14.58 26.85 19.44
CA SER A 123 16.00 26.83 19.06
C SER A 123 16.24 26.03 17.78
N THR A 124 15.26 26.05 16.87
CA THR A 124 15.30 25.29 15.64
C THR A 124 16.23 25.95 14.63
N THR A 125 16.74 25.16 13.69
CA THR A 125 17.49 25.64 12.52
C THR A 125 16.64 26.37 11.49
N THR A 126 15.31 26.32 11.63
CA THR A 126 14.37 27.08 10.78
C THR A 126 14.52 28.59 10.94
N PRO A 127 14.15 29.41 9.93
CA PRO A 127 14.28 30.88 10.01
C PRO A 127 13.55 31.53 11.19
N GLU A 128 12.46 30.92 11.66
CA GLU A 128 11.67 31.41 12.79
C GLU A 128 12.28 31.02 14.15
N GLY A 129 13.20 30.05 14.17
CA GLY A 129 13.85 29.54 15.39
C GLY A 129 12.91 28.80 16.35
N SER A 130 11.68 28.52 15.91
CA SER A 130 10.73 27.68 16.62
C SER A 130 9.69 27.11 15.66
N ILE A 131 9.12 25.95 16.00
CA ILE A 131 8.06 25.30 15.23
C ILE A 131 6.86 24.88 16.10
N LYS A 132 5.69 24.88 15.46
CA LYS A 132 4.49 24.18 15.91
C LYS A 132 4.08 23.25 14.77
N ALA A 133 4.64 22.06 14.77
CA ALA A 133 4.49 21.13 13.66
C ALA A 133 3.43 20.08 14.00
N VAL A 134 2.68 19.69 12.98
CA VAL A 134 1.64 18.67 13.06
C VAL A 134 1.78 17.78 11.84
N SER A 135 1.66 16.48 12.04
CA SER A 135 1.53 15.47 10.99
C SER A 135 0.42 14.52 11.42
N ASP A 136 -0.37 14.10 10.45
CA ASP A 136 -1.15 12.87 10.52
C ASP A 136 -0.30 11.66 10.15
N GLU A 137 -0.82 10.49 10.48
CA GLU A 137 -0.35 9.23 9.91
C GLU A 137 -0.71 9.24 8.42
N PRO A 138 0.23 8.91 7.51
CA PRO A 138 -0.11 8.75 6.11
C PRO A 138 -1.20 7.68 5.98
N GLU A 139 -2.23 7.96 5.18
CA GLU A 139 -3.23 6.93 4.83
C GLU A 139 -2.48 5.67 4.37
N GLU A 140 -2.79 4.53 5.01
CA GLU A 140 -2.31 3.25 4.52
C GLU A 140 -2.70 3.16 3.03
N PRO A 141 -1.80 2.74 2.14
CA PRO A 141 -2.14 2.59 0.74
C PRO A 141 -3.39 1.72 0.65
N GLU A 142 -4.43 2.22 -0.05
CA GLU A 142 -5.65 1.44 -0.26
C GLU A 142 -5.22 0.05 -0.73
N GLU A 143 -5.60 -0.99 0.03
CA GLU A 143 -5.36 -2.36 -0.41
C GLU A 143 -5.95 -2.49 -1.83
N PRO A 144 -5.21 -3.05 -2.79
CA PRO A 144 -5.70 -3.17 -4.15
C PRO A 144 -7.07 -3.87 -4.11
N GLU A 145 -8.10 -3.22 -4.67
CA GLU A 145 -9.44 -3.81 -4.71
C GLU A 145 -9.35 -5.25 -5.21
N GLU A 146 -9.89 -6.19 -4.45
CA GLU A 146 -9.85 -7.60 -4.83
C GLU A 146 -10.43 -7.79 -6.23
N PRO A 147 -9.75 -8.55 -7.11
CA PRO A 147 -10.23 -8.72 -8.46
C PRO A 147 -11.54 -9.52 -8.46
N LEU A 148 -12.57 -8.94 -9.08
CA LEU A 148 -13.84 -9.61 -9.29
C LEU A 148 -13.67 -10.70 -10.35
N ILE A 149 -13.85 -11.95 -9.96
CA ILE A 149 -13.66 -13.13 -10.83
C ILE A 149 -15.01 -13.60 -11.32
N GLU A 150 -15.21 -13.79 -12.62
CA GLU A 150 -16.54 -14.19 -13.12
C GLU A 150 -16.79 -15.71 -13.01
N LYS A 151 -15.71 -16.51 -12.94
CA LYS A 151 -15.81 -17.97 -12.91
C LYS A 151 -14.56 -18.63 -12.33
N VAL A 152 -14.77 -19.63 -11.47
CA VAL A 152 -13.72 -20.47 -10.91
C VAL A 152 -13.97 -21.95 -11.24
N PHE A 153 -12.92 -22.68 -11.57
CA PHE A 153 -12.93 -24.13 -11.72
C PHE A 153 -12.13 -24.79 -10.61
N PHE A 154 -12.82 -25.55 -9.77
CA PHE A 154 -12.22 -26.39 -8.74
C PHE A 154 -11.94 -27.76 -9.34
N GLU A 155 -10.70 -28.00 -9.75
CA GLU A 155 -10.26 -29.23 -10.38
C GLU A 155 -9.86 -30.27 -9.33
N THR A 156 -10.33 -31.49 -9.52
CA THR A 156 -9.89 -32.66 -8.77
C THR A 156 -9.50 -33.78 -9.73
N THR A 157 -8.43 -34.49 -9.40
CA THR A 157 -7.99 -35.64 -10.18
C THR A 157 -8.00 -36.88 -9.30
N VAL A 158 -8.68 -37.93 -9.78
CA VAL A 158 -8.50 -39.27 -9.22
C VAL A 158 -7.25 -39.87 -9.86
N GLU A 159 -6.31 -40.41 -9.09
CA GLU A 159 -5.07 -41.00 -9.62
C GLU A 159 -5.34 -41.94 -10.82
N GLY A 160 -4.86 -41.55 -12.00
CA GLY A 160 -5.02 -42.31 -13.26
C GLY A 160 -6.39 -42.20 -13.95
N GLY A 161 -7.27 -41.31 -13.48
CA GLY A 161 -8.58 -41.00 -14.05
C GLY A 161 -8.60 -39.78 -14.97
N PRO A 162 -9.76 -39.48 -15.61
CA PRO A 162 -9.95 -38.22 -16.33
C PRO A 162 -9.99 -37.03 -15.35
N ILE A 163 -9.65 -35.84 -15.86
CA ILE A 163 -9.86 -34.57 -15.15
C ILE A 163 -11.33 -34.47 -14.74
N ASN A 164 -11.56 -34.15 -13.49
CA ASN A 164 -12.88 -33.93 -12.91
C ASN A 164 -12.89 -32.61 -12.15
N GLY A 165 -14.06 -32.07 -11.84
CA GLY A 165 -14.13 -30.79 -11.15
C GLY A 165 -15.48 -30.11 -11.25
N VAL A 166 -15.58 -28.96 -10.58
CA VAL A 166 -16.80 -28.17 -10.52
C VAL A 166 -16.51 -26.74 -10.94
N PHE A 167 -17.35 -26.21 -11.84
CA PHE A 167 -17.36 -24.80 -12.18
C PHE A 167 -18.35 -24.06 -11.30
N VAL A 168 -17.93 -22.94 -10.73
CA VAL A 168 -18.80 -21.97 -10.05
C VAL A 168 -18.67 -20.65 -10.78
N VAL A 169 -19.80 -20.02 -11.10
CA VAL A 169 -19.86 -18.71 -11.77
C VAL A 169 -20.39 -17.64 -10.80
N ASP A 170 -20.17 -16.37 -11.13
CA ASP A 170 -20.67 -15.22 -10.37
C ASP A 170 -22.20 -15.24 -10.22
N GLU A 171 -22.91 -15.36 -11.33
CA GLU A 171 -24.36 -15.28 -11.44
C GLU A 171 -24.94 -16.52 -12.14
N GLU A 172 -26.24 -16.76 -12.00
CA GLU A 172 -26.90 -17.88 -12.66
C GLU A 172 -26.82 -17.76 -14.19
N ARG A 173 -26.07 -18.66 -14.83
CA ARG A 173 -25.86 -18.69 -16.29
C ARG A 173 -26.27 -20.04 -16.89
N GLU A 174 -26.89 -20.01 -18.07
CA GLU A 174 -27.31 -21.23 -18.77
C GLU A 174 -26.11 -22.13 -19.09
N GLY A 175 -26.19 -23.40 -18.68
CA GLY A 175 -25.11 -24.38 -18.87
C GLY A 175 -24.17 -24.53 -17.67
N TYR A 176 -24.35 -23.73 -16.62
CA TYR A 176 -23.62 -23.86 -15.34
C TYR A 176 -24.56 -24.35 -14.24
N GLY A 177 -24.05 -25.25 -13.39
CA GLY A 177 -24.82 -25.86 -12.31
C GLY A 177 -24.72 -25.15 -10.96
N HIS A 178 -23.73 -24.27 -10.79
CA HIS A 178 -23.40 -23.62 -9.53
C HIS A 178 -23.07 -22.14 -9.77
N ALA A 179 -23.60 -21.27 -8.92
CA ALA A 179 -23.40 -19.83 -8.96
C ALA A 179 -23.44 -19.25 -7.53
N LEU A 180 -22.71 -18.15 -7.29
CA LEU A 180 -22.74 -17.43 -6.02
C LEU A 180 -24.07 -16.71 -5.80
N GLY A 181 -24.58 -16.08 -6.88
CA GLY A 181 -25.84 -15.34 -6.89
C GLY A 181 -25.62 -13.83 -7.04
N GLU A 182 -26.63 -13.13 -7.56
CA GLU A 182 -26.55 -11.70 -7.93
C GLU A 182 -26.27 -10.75 -6.73
N ASP A 183 -26.52 -11.21 -5.50
CA ASP A 183 -26.34 -10.42 -4.26
C ASP A 183 -24.99 -10.69 -3.56
N VAL A 184 -24.11 -11.53 -4.14
CA VAL A 184 -22.82 -11.91 -3.57
C VAL A 184 -21.69 -11.36 -4.41
N GLU A 185 -20.77 -10.64 -3.78
CA GLU A 185 -19.59 -10.13 -4.48
C GLU A 185 -18.71 -11.30 -4.96
N PRO A 186 -18.30 -11.33 -6.23
CA PRO A 186 -17.58 -12.46 -6.82
C PRO A 186 -16.07 -12.43 -6.50
N THR A 187 -15.74 -12.38 -5.20
CA THR A 187 -14.38 -12.53 -4.67
C THR A 187 -14.00 -14.00 -4.56
N PHE A 188 -12.71 -14.33 -4.58
CA PHE A 188 -12.28 -15.72 -4.47
C PHE A 188 -12.65 -16.34 -3.11
N GLU A 189 -12.61 -15.54 -2.03
CA GLU A 189 -13.06 -15.99 -0.71
C GLU A 189 -14.51 -16.48 -0.73
N ASN A 190 -15.40 -15.75 -1.43
CA ASN A 190 -16.79 -16.15 -1.58
C ASN A 190 -16.95 -17.41 -2.45
N TYR A 191 -16.13 -17.58 -3.49
CA TYR A 191 -16.09 -18.84 -4.26
C TYR A 191 -15.64 -20.04 -3.42
N LEU A 192 -14.62 -19.86 -2.60
CA LEU A 192 -14.09 -20.92 -1.75
C LEU A 192 -15.08 -21.29 -0.64
N ALA A 193 -15.68 -20.29 0.02
CA ALA A 193 -16.74 -20.51 1.00
C ALA A 193 -17.95 -21.22 0.38
N TYR A 194 -18.39 -20.81 -0.82
CA TYR A 194 -19.47 -21.49 -1.53
C TYR A 194 -19.13 -22.94 -1.82
N PHE A 195 -17.89 -23.22 -2.27
CA PHE A 195 -17.41 -24.57 -2.52
C PHE A 195 -17.49 -25.42 -1.25
N GLU A 196 -16.99 -24.93 -0.12
CA GLU A 196 -17.04 -25.66 1.16
C GLU A 196 -18.47 -25.91 1.67
N GLU A 197 -19.36 -24.94 1.52
CA GLU A 197 -20.72 -25.03 2.08
C GLU A 197 -21.69 -25.83 1.21
N ASN A 198 -21.56 -25.72 -0.12
CA ASN A 198 -22.60 -26.19 -1.05
C ASN A 198 -22.13 -27.32 -1.97
N ILE A 199 -20.83 -27.46 -2.19
CA ILE A 199 -20.26 -28.46 -3.10
C ILE A 199 -19.52 -29.54 -2.31
N ALA A 200 -18.84 -29.18 -1.21
CA ALA A 200 -17.91 -30.07 -0.58
C ALA A 200 -18.59 -31.32 0.00
N ASP A 201 -18.10 -32.47 -0.41
CA ASP A 201 -18.54 -33.79 0.00
C ASP A 201 -17.36 -34.77 0.13
N GLU A 202 -17.65 -36.07 0.22
CA GLU A 202 -16.60 -37.09 0.35
C GLU A 202 -15.69 -37.18 -0.89
N ASP A 203 -16.16 -36.78 -2.06
CA ASP A 203 -15.46 -36.84 -3.35
C ASP A 203 -14.86 -35.48 -3.76
N TYR A 204 -15.44 -34.36 -3.31
CA TYR A 204 -14.97 -33.00 -3.55
C TYR A 204 -14.70 -32.28 -2.23
N ASN A 205 -13.44 -32.09 -1.85
CA ASN A 205 -13.07 -31.26 -0.70
C ASN A 205 -11.73 -30.58 -0.96
N ILE A 206 -11.35 -29.62 -0.12
CA ILE A 206 -10.11 -28.86 -0.27
C ILE A 206 -8.89 -29.76 -0.44
N GLY A 207 -8.82 -30.86 0.30
CA GLY A 207 -7.73 -31.83 0.21
C GLY A 207 -7.69 -32.67 -1.07
N THR A 208 -8.77 -32.69 -1.85
CA THR A 208 -8.83 -33.40 -3.14
C THR A 208 -8.63 -32.47 -4.33
N LEU A 209 -8.51 -31.16 -4.11
CA LEU A 209 -8.22 -30.20 -5.17
C LEU A 209 -6.78 -30.40 -5.66
N THR A 210 -6.65 -30.50 -6.97
CA THR A 210 -5.35 -30.60 -7.65
C THR A 210 -4.96 -29.31 -8.34
N ASN A 211 -5.96 -28.53 -8.78
CA ASN A 211 -5.76 -27.27 -9.46
C ASN A 211 -7.00 -26.38 -9.27
N ILE A 212 -6.80 -25.06 -9.24
CA ILE A 212 -7.88 -24.08 -9.22
C ILE A 212 -7.63 -23.10 -10.36
N THR A 213 -8.57 -23.00 -11.30
CA THR A 213 -8.40 -22.14 -12.48
C THR A 213 -9.43 -21.02 -12.48
N PHE A 214 -8.96 -19.81 -12.73
CA PHE A 214 -9.74 -18.58 -12.72
C PHE A 214 -10.04 -18.15 -14.15
N TYR A 215 -11.26 -17.69 -14.41
CA TYR A 215 -11.73 -17.32 -15.73
C TYR A 215 -12.52 -16.01 -15.70
N GLU A 216 -12.47 -15.31 -16.83
CA GLU A 216 -13.43 -14.27 -17.22
C GLU A 216 -14.31 -14.78 -18.38
N PHE A 217 -15.40 -14.10 -18.70
CA PHE A 217 -16.11 -14.28 -19.96
C PHE A 217 -15.79 -13.13 -20.92
N GLY A 218 -15.01 -13.42 -21.97
CA GLY A 218 -14.70 -12.43 -22.99
C GLY A 218 -15.93 -11.98 -23.81
N GLU A 219 -15.78 -11.01 -24.71
CA GLU A 219 -16.88 -10.34 -25.45
C GLU A 219 -17.90 -11.27 -26.16
N GLN A 220 -17.50 -12.49 -26.49
CA GLN A 220 -18.34 -13.49 -27.16
C GLN A 220 -19.03 -14.46 -26.18
N GLY A 221 -18.88 -14.26 -24.87
CA GLY A 221 -19.44 -15.10 -23.81
C GLY A 221 -18.70 -16.42 -23.60
N TRP A 222 -17.47 -16.55 -24.12
CA TRP A 222 -16.63 -17.74 -23.90
C TRP A 222 -15.69 -17.51 -22.72
N PRO A 223 -15.50 -18.52 -21.85
CA PRO A 223 -14.57 -18.40 -20.75
C PRO A 223 -13.13 -18.29 -21.27
N VAL A 224 -12.40 -17.28 -20.82
CA VAL A 224 -10.98 -17.07 -21.04
C VAL A 224 -10.27 -17.31 -19.72
N GLU A 225 -9.27 -18.19 -19.71
CA GLU A 225 -8.47 -18.48 -18.52
C GLU A 225 -7.60 -17.27 -18.19
N LEU A 226 -7.64 -16.84 -16.93
CA LEU A 226 -6.80 -15.78 -16.38
C LEU A 226 -5.49 -16.39 -15.89
N PHE A 227 -5.59 -17.24 -14.87
CA PHE A 227 -4.47 -17.97 -14.29
C PHE A 227 -4.98 -19.20 -13.55
N ASN A 228 -4.05 -20.01 -13.03
CA ASN A 228 -4.36 -21.17 -12.23
C ASN A 228 -3.39 -21.31 -11.04
N ILE A 229 -3.84 -22.03 -10.02
CA ILE A 229 -3.08 -22.36 -8.82
C ILE A 229 -3.06 -23.88 -8.69
N GLU A 230 -1.87 -24.45 -8.81
CA GLU A 230 -1.65 -25.89 -8.61
C GLU A 230 -1.54 -26.21 -7.12
N ALA A 231 -2.16 -27.31 -6.70
CA ALA A 231 -2.06 -27.77 -5.32
C ALA A 231 -0.64 -28.30 -5.01
N PRO A 232 -0.13 -28.08 -3.77
CA PRO A 232 1.16 -28.61 -3.36
C PRO A 232 1.17 -30.15 -3.32
N GLU A 233 2.36 -30.75 -3.25
CA GLU A 233 2.51 -32.22 -3.11
C GLU A 233 1.77 -32.70 -1.84
N GLY A 234 0.62 -33.35 -2.03
CA GLY A 234 -0.25 -33.81 -0.93
C GLY A 234 -1.60 -33.09 -0.83
N GLY A 235 -1.87 -32.11 -1.69
CA GLY A 235 -3.11 -31.33 -1.70
C GLY A 235 -3.14 -30.24 -0.63
N PHE A 236 -4.08 -29.31 -0.76
CA PHE A 236 -4.30 -28.26 0.23
C PHE A 236 -4.86 -28.83 1.55
N GLN A 237 -4.42 -28.30 2.68
CA GLN A 237 -4.85 -28.77 4.01
C GLN A 237 -6.02 -27.95 4.58
N SER A 238 -6.19 -26.71 4.14
CA SER A 238 -7.25 -25.80 4.59
C SER A 238 -7.59 -24.73 3.55
N ALA A 239 -8.72 -24.05 3.76
CA ALA A 239 -9.12 -22.91 2.96
C ALA A 239 -8.09 -21.78 3.04
N ASP A 240 -7.52 -21.54 4.23
CA ASP A 240 -6.47 -20.55 4.43
C ASP A 240 -5.23 -20.82 3.54
N GLU A 241 -4.84 -22.08 3.36
CA GLU A 241 -3.70 -22.44 2.50
C GLU A 241 -4.01 -22.20 1.01
N VAL A 242 -5.27 -22.39 0.60
CA VAL A 242 -5.74 -22.07 -0.75
C VAL A 242 -5.72 -20.55 -0.99
N LEU A 243 -6.17 -19.76 0.00
CA LEU A 243 -6.14 -18.29 -0.08
C LEU A 243 -4.71 -17.75 -0.08
N GLU A 244 -3.83 -18.30 0.75
CA GLU A 244 -2.40 -17.94 0.75
C GLU A 244 -1.76 -18.19 -0.63
N ALA A 245 -2.06 -19.33 -1.26
CA ALA A 245 -1.58 -19.63 -2.61
C ALA A 245 -2.15 -18.67 -3.67
N TYR A 246 -3.39 -18.20 -3.49
CA TYR A 246 -4.02 -17.20 -4.35
C TYR A 246 -3.37 -15.83 -4.21
N TYR A 247 -3.19 -15.34 -2.99
CA TYR A 247 -2.54 -14.05 -2.76
C TYR A 247 -1.07 -14.06 -3.21
N ALA A 248 -0.36 -15.17 -3.01
CA ALA A 248 0.99 -15.33 -3.55
C ALA A 248 1.03 -15.29 -5.09
N ALA A 249 0.02 -15.85 -5.77
CA ALA A 249 -0.07 -15.77 -7.23
C ALA A 249 -0.33 -14.33 -7.70
N LEU A 250 -1.19 -13.59 -6.99
CA LEU A 250 -1.42 -12.17 -7.29
C LEU A 250 -0.15 -11.32 -7.10
N GLU A 251 0.62 -11.58 -6.04
CA GLU A 251 1.89 -10.89 -5.76
C GLU A 251 2.97 -11.20 -6.82
N ASP A 252 2.98 -12.42 -7.39
CA ASP A 252 3.86 -12.80 -8.51
C ASP A 252 3.39 -12.26 -9.87
N GLY A 253 2.31 -11.46 -9.87
CA GLY A 253 1.77 -10.79 -11.04
C GLY A 253 0.87 -11.69 -11.91
N ALA A 254 0.19 -12.67 -11.33
CA ALA A 254 -0.74 -13.54 -12.08
C ALA A 254 -1.85 -12.78 -12.82
N LEU A 255 -2.15 -11.54 -12.39
CA LEU A 255 -3.09 -10.63 -13.05
C LEU A 255 -2.42 -9.35 -13.59
N GLU A 256 -1.09 -9.27 -13.65
CA GLU A 256 -0.40 -8.14 -14.29
C GLU A 256 -0.79 -8.08 -15.78
N GLY A 257 -1.42 -6.97 -16.18
CA GLY A 257 -2.02 -6.77 -17.51
C GLY A 257 -3.54 -6.98 -17.57
N TYR A 258 -4.16 -7.30 -16.44
CA TYR A 258 -5.59 -7.54 -16.30
C TYR A 258 -6.22 -6.54 -15.31
N GLY A 259 -7.34 -5.91 -15.66
CA GLY A 259 -8.05 -4.97 -14.78
C GLY A 259 -7.51 -3.53 -14.66
N GLY A 260 -6.33 -3.21 -15.21
CA GLY A 260 -5.74 -1.86 -15.16
C GLY A 260 -5.38 -1.30 -16.54
N ASP A 261 -6.15 -0.32 -17.02
CA ASP A 261 -5.76 0.66 -18.06
C ASP A 261 -5.01 0.13 -19.30
N SER A 262 -5.58 -0.87 -19.98
CA SER A 262 -5.09 -1.39 -21.27
C SER A 262 -5.02 -0.35 -22.40
N GLY A 263 -5.41 0.91 -22.14
CA GLY A 263 -5.19 2.06 -23.01
C GLY A 263 -3.80 2.71 -22.88
N LEU A 264 -3.12 2.57 -21.74
CA LEU A 264 -1.81 3.20 -21.50
C LEU A 264 -0.63 2.29 -21.84
N GLU A 265 -0.70 1.00 -21.52
CA GLU A 265 0.38 0.05 -21.85
C GLU A 265 0.49 -0.24 -23.36
N LEU A 266 -0.64 -0.24 -24.08
CA LEU A 266 -0.62 -0.36 -25.54
C LEU A 266 0.00 0.89 -26.21
N MET A 267 -0.10 2.07 -25.58
CA MET A 267 0.59 3.29 -26.05
C MET A 267 2.08 3.28 -25.70
N ALA A 268 2.49 2.65 -24.60
CA ALA A 268 3.90 2.45 -24.27
C ALA A 268 4.58 1.45 -25.25
N ALA A 269 3.90 0.36 -25.61
CA ALA A 269 4.41 -0.62 -26.57
C ALA A 269 4.48 -0.08 -28.01
N LEU A 270 3.57 0.83 -28.40
CA LEU A 270 3.62 1.50 -29.70
C LEU A 270 4.64 2.66 -29.78
N SER A 271 5.07 3.20 -28.64
CA SER A 271 6.04 4.31 -28.60
C SER A 271 7.51 3.87 -28.62
N ILE A 272 7.78 2.55 -28.63
CA ILE A 272 9.15 2.01 -28.50
C ILE A 272 9.79 1.56 -29.83
N ASP A 273 9.13 1.79 -30.96
CA ASP A 273 9.69 1.53 -32.30
C ASP A 273 9.69 2.79 -33.18
N ASP A 274 10.42 3.82 -32.76
CA ASP A 274 10.95 4.86 -33.67
C ASP A 274 12.32 5.36 -33.18
N SER A 275 13.18 4.44 -32.74
CA SER A 275 14.59 4.75 -32.51
C SER A 275 15.51 3.69 -33.08
N GLY A 276 15.62 3.75 -34.41
CA GLY A 276 16.92 3.70 -35.07
C GLY A 276 17.31 2.38 -35.71
N GLU A 277 17.36 2.39 -37.04
CA GLU A 277 18.38 1.79 -37.93
C GLU A 277 17.84 2.01 -39.37
N GLU A 278 18.52 2.52 -40.39
CA GLU A 278 19.87 2.96 -40.67
C GLU A 278 19.76 3.88 -41.91
N ASP A 279 20.33 5.08 -41.84
CA ASP A 279 20.58 5.92 -43.02
C ASP A 279 21.71 5.27 -43.83
N ASP A 280 21.36 4.44 -44.80
CA ASP A 280 22.28 4.05 -45.88
C ASP A 280 21.75 4.67 -47.19
N PRO A 281 22.51 5.57 -47.85
CA PRO A 281 22.00 6.29 -49.00
C PRO A 281 21.91 5.34 -50.20
N VAL A 282 20.67 5.10 -50.64
CA VAL A 282 20.36 4.48 -51.93
C VAL A 282 20.89 5.38 -53.05
N VAL A 283 21.96 4.95 -53.70
CA VAL A 283 22.46 5.52 -54.96
C VAL A 283 21.84 4.73 -56.12
N GLU A 284 20.78 5.26 -56.74
CA GLU A 284 20.41 5.06 -58.15
C GLU A 284 19.65 6.33 -58.57
N ASP A 285 20.31 7.29 -59.20
CA ASP A 285 20.51 7.44 -60.64
C ASP A 285 19.19 7.78 -61.36
N ASP A 286 18.99 9.08 -61.60
CA ASP A 286 18.10 9.53 -62.68
C ASP A 286 18.59 10.87 -63.26
N ALA A 287 19.18 10.72 -64.45
CA ALA A 287 19.02 11.53 -65.65
C ALA A 287 19.38 13.03 -65.61
N GLU A 288 20.39 13.42 -66.39
CA GLU A 288 20.20 14.01 -67.73
C GLU A 288 21.50 14.70 -68.25
N ASP A 289 22.06 14.11 -69.32
CA ASP A 289 22.30 14.77 -70.62
C ASP A 289 23.63 15.49 -70.95
N PHE A 290 24.02 15.29 -72.22
CA PHE A 290 24.96 16.04 -73.09
C PHE A 290 26.50 15.94 -72.94
N ASP A 291 27.04 14.91 -73.59
CA ASP A 291 27.83 14.95 -74.85
C ASP A 291 28.91 16.05 -75.12
N VAL A 292 30.11 15.55 -75.50
CA VAL A 292 31.13 16.05 -76.47
C VAL A 292 32.34 16.95 -76.04
N GLU A 293 33.53 16.33 -76.19
CA GLU A 293 34.89 16.82 -76.59
C GLU A 293 35.68 17.84 -75.72
N LEU A 294 37.03 17.89 -75.74
CA LEU A 294 38.04 17.47 -76.72
C LEU A 294 39.40 17.27 -76.02
N ILE A 295 40.27 16.49 -76.69
CA ILE A 295 41.74 16.47 -76.51
C ILE A 295 42.34 17.84 -76.86
#